data_AF-A0A9X8UMB0-F1
#
_entry.id   AF-A0A9X8UMB0-F1
#
_cell.length_a   1.000
_cell.length_b   1.000
_cell.length_c   1.000
_cell.angle_alpha   90.00
_cell.angle_beta   90.00
_cell.angle_gamma   90.00
#
_symmetry.space_group_name_H-M   'P 1'
#
loop_
_entity.id
_entity.type
_entity.pdbx_description
1 polymer ?
#
loop_
_entity_poly.entity_id
_entity_poly.type
_entity_poly.pdbx_seq_one_letter_code
_entity_poly.pdbx_strand_id
1 'polypeptide(L)'
;MAQIIPASTAESQETGPDNAAWFRYVLGQYPTGVTLITAAPDNAEPAGMVVGTFSSVSLDPPLVAFMPDVRSTSWPKIQTAGSFCANVLTAGQQDVCQAFSRKADDRFSANQWGDTPSGSPRLEGASAWIDCDIEDVIRAGDHDIVIGRVKALGVGASKELPLLFLRGGYGSFTMPSIVSPATALTRHVKAADAARPKIEALAEELKLEVLVSGVVDNSVVVLTAAGVASSPSGSPSRVGVSFGLAAPLAPLHVAWAGEAAESRWITNARNVVGHVDPAVAHAELQQVREIGYAVSAGAAAAAEFERLVVVPSDTAAPDLSGVLPKLLERTASSGPVSIDDPAGVTSLHAPVFDADGQVAVTLTLNGFSGSESSARLADCRDRLLAAALAITEGIGGLIPR
;
A
#
# COMPACT_ATOMS: atom_id res chain seq x y z
N MET A 1 -18.04 -12.50 0.60
CA MET A 1 -18.09 -11.52 -0.50
C MET A 1 -18.84 -10.30 0.01
N ALA A 2 -18.13 -9.21 0.32
CA ALA A 2 -18.75 -7.96 0.76
C ALA A 2 -19.07 -7.12 -0.49
N GLN A 3 -20.35 -6.86 -0.74
CA GLN A 3 -20.77 -5.85 -1.72
C GLN A 3 -20.40 -4.47 -1.20
N ILE A 4 -19.62 -3.72 -1.99
CA ILE A 4 -19.30 -2.32 -1.73
C ILE A 4 -20.57 -1.52 -2.03
N ILE A 5 -21.14 -0.89 -1.01
CA ILE A 5 -22.22 0.09 -1.19
C ILE A 5 -21.56 1.42 -1.59
N PRO A 6 -21.91 2.03 -2.74
CA PRO A 6 -21.32 3.28 -3.18
C PRO A 6 -21.67 4.43 -2.22
N ALA A 7 -20.73 5.36 -2.03
CA ALA A 7 -20.80 6.45 -1.05
C ALA A 7 -21.82 7.57 -1.36
N SER A 8 -22.71 7.41 -2.35
CA SER A 8 -23.56 8.52 -2.85
C SER A 8 -25.00 8.56 -2.30
N THR A 9 -25.29 7.94 -1.15
CA THR A 9 -26.62 8.03 -0.50
C THR A 9 -26.53 8.29 1.01
N ALA A 10 -25.46 8.93 1.48
CA ALA A 10 -25.22 9.19 2.89
C ALA A 10 -26.05 10.35 3.49
N GLU A 11 -27.07 10.84 2.81
CA GLU A 11 -28.10 11.69 3.43
C GLU A 11 -29.26 10.80 3.90
N SER A 12 -29.31 10.58 5.22
CA SER A 12 -30.48 10.14 6.00
C SER A 12 -31.03 8.73 5.74
N GLN A 13 -30.33 7.70 6.22
CA GLN A 13 -31.01 6.53 6.76
C GLN A 13 -30.32 6.05 8.06
N GLU A 14 -30.80 6.56 9.21
CA GLU A 14 -30.72 5.78 10.44
C GLU A 14 -31.53 4.49 10.23
N THR A 15 -30.89 3.45 9.71
CA THR A 15 -31.52 2.13 9.63
C THR A 15 -31.30 1.41 10.95
N GLY A 16 -32.37 0.82 11.50
CA GLY A 16 -32.29 -0.03 12.69
C GLY A 16 -31.33 -1.23 12.54
N PRO A 17 -31.01 -1.93 13.63
CA PRO A 17 -29.98 -2.98 13.68
C PRO A 17 -30.31 -4.21 12.81
N ASP A 18 -31.54 -4.33 12.32
CA ASP A 18 -32.02 -5.48 11.54
C ASP A 18 -31.34 -5.62 10.17
N ASN A 19 -30.71 -4.55 9.66
CA ASN A 19 -29.89 -4.61 8.45
C ASN A 19 -28.47 -5.08 8.78
N ALA A 20 -28.23 -6.39 8.71
CA ALA A 20 -26.94 -7.00 9.02
C ALA A 20 -25.76 -6.48 8.17
N ALA A 21 -26.00 -6.06 6.92
CA ALA A 21 -24.94 -5.48 6.07
C ALA A 21 -24.55 -4.08 6.57
N TRP A 22 -25.54 -3.26 6.93
CA TRP A 22 -25.31 -1.94 7.51
C TRP A 22 -24.64 -2.02 8.89
N PHE A 23 -25.11 -2.91 9.75
CA PHE A 23 -24.51 -3.15 11.06
C PHE A 23 -23.01 -3.47 10.96
N ARG A 24 -22.63 -4.39 10.05
CA ARG A 24 -21.22 -4.71 9.78
C ARG A 24 -20.44 -3.54 9.18
N TYR A 25 -21.06 -2.74 8.30
CA TYR A 25 -20.42 -1.56 7.72
C TYR A 25 -20.09 -0.50 8.78
N VAL A 26 -21.04 -0.22 9.67
CA VAL A 26 -20.88 0.74 10.77
C VAL A 26 -19.84 0.25 11.78
N LEU A 27 -19.93 -1.01 12.22
CA LEU A 27 -18.93 -1.57 13.14
C LEU A 27 -17.54 -1.68 12.50
N GLY A 28 -17.47 -1.85 11.18
CA GLY A 28 -16.21 -1.83 10.44
C GLY A 28 -15.48 -0.49 10.46
N GLN A 29 -16.08 0.59 10.97
CA GLN A 29 -15.40 1.89 11.18
C GLN A 29 -14.51 1.89 12.43
N TYR A 30 -14.73 0.96 13.38
CA TYR A 30 -13.90 0.82 14.57
C TYR A 30 -12.71 -0.11 14.27
N PRO A 31 -11.46 0.40 14.23
CA PRO A 31 -10.30 -0.42 13.89
C PRO A 31 -10.02 -1.42 15.00
N THR A 32 -9.54 -2.60 14.61
CA THR A 32 -9.08 -3.61 15.56
C THR A 32 -7.67 -4.07 15.23
N GLY A 33 -6.93 -4.51 16.24
CA GLY A 33 -5.74 -5.33 16.03
C GLY A 33 -6.14 -6.72 15.54
N VAL A 34 -5.20 -7.44 14.92
CA VAL A 34 -5.42 -8.82 14.49
C VAL A 34 -4.60 -9.77 15.35
N THR A 35 -5.28 -10.75 15.96
CA THR A 35 -4.66 -11.71 16.86
C THR A 35 -4.94 -13.13 16.40
N LEU A 36 -3.93 -13.98 16.40
CA LEU A 36 -4.06 -15.42 16.21
C LEU A 36 -4.14 -16.11 17.58
N ILE A 37 -5.32 -16.63 17.91
CA ILE A 37 -5.53 -17.48 19.09
C ILE A 37 -5.07 -18.89 18.72
N THR A 38 -4.29 -19.51 19.59
CA THR A 38 -3.74 -20.85 19.44
C THR A 38 -3.89 -21.64 20.73
N ALA A 39 -4.05 -22.96 20.62
CA ALA A 39 -4.09 -23.85 21.76
C ALA A 39 -3.56 -25.24 21.36
N ALA A 40 -3.05 -25.98 22.33
CA ALA A 40 -2.63 -27.36 22.17
C ALA A 40 -3.56 -28.27 23.01
N PRO A 41 -4.61 -28.86 22.42
CA PRO A 41 -5.45 -29.81 23.14
C PRO A 41 -4.70 -31.12 23.39
N ASP A 42 -4.96 -31.77 24.54
CA ASP A 42 -4.34 -33.04 24.88
C ASP A 42 -4.54 -34.10 23.79
N ASN A 43 -3.44 -34.71 23.33
CA ASN A 43 -3.41 -35.77 22.33
C ASN A 43 -4.09 -35.40 20.99
N ALA A 44 -4.10 -34.13 20.61
CA ALA A 44 -4.64 -33.66 19.33
C ALA A 44 -3.70 -32.67 18.64
N GLU A 45 -3.91 -32.49 17.33
CA GLU A 45 -3.23 -31.44 16.57
C GLU A 45 -3.56 -30.04 17.12
N PRO A 46 -2.59 -29.10 17.11
CA PRO A 46 -2.81 -27.74 17.53
C PRO A 46 -4.00 -27.08 16.82
N ALA A 47 -4.73 -26.26 17.57
CA ALA A 47 -5.87 -25.50 17.07
C ALA A 47 -5.51 -24.02 16.98
N GLY A 48 -6.02 -23.35 15.95
CA GLY A 48 -5.84 -21.90 15.82
C GLY A 48 -7.02 -21.20 15.14
N MET A 49 -7.24 -19.94 15.50
CA MET A 49 -8.20 -19.06 14.85
C MET A 49 -7.79 -17.60 14.93
N VAL A 50 -8.03 -16.86 13.85
CA VAL A 50 -7.77 -15.42 13.79
C VAL A 50 -8.98 -14.67 14.30
N VAL A 51 -8.75 -13.70 15.18
CA VAL A 51 -9.79 -12.85 15.76
C VAL A 51 -9.38 -11.39 15.68
N GLY A 52 -10.37 -10.53 15.41
CA GLY A 52 -10.26 -9.08 15.59
C GLY A 52 -10.86 -8.58 16.90
N THR A 53 -11.38 -9.49 17.74
CA THR A 53 -12.16 -9.16 18.96
C THR A 53 -11.32 -9.19 20.24
N PHE A 54 -10.01 -9.40 20.13
CA PHE A 54 -9.12 -9.50 21.28
C PHE A 54 -8.98 -8.15 22.00
N SER A 55 -9.12 -8.14 23.32
CA SER A 55 -9.02 -6.92 24.14
C SER A 55 -8.48 -7.21 25.54
N SER A 56 -7.82 -6.23 26.15
CA SER A 56 -7.52 -6.23 27.59
C SER A 56 -8.80 -5.96 28.39
N VAL A 57 -8.97 -6.66 29.52
CA VAL A 57 -10.18 -6.56 30.36
C VAL A 57 -9.86 -5.98 31.74
N SER A 58 -8.83 -6.50 32.40
CA SER A 58 -8.50 -6.13 33.77
C SER A 58 -6.98 -6.19 34.00
N LEU A 59 -6.49 -5.33 34.90
CA LEU A 59 -5.10 -5.34 35.35
C LEU A 59 -4.90 -6.22 36.59
N ASP A 60 -5.85 -6.22 37.53
CA ASP A 60 -5.81 -7.03 38.75
C ASP A 60 -7.20 -7.64 39.07
N PRO A 61 -7.39 -8.96 38.85
CA PRO A 61 -6.43 -9.87 38.23
C PRO A 61 -6.18 -9.53 36.75
N PRO A 62 -5.05 -9.95 36.15
CA PRO A 62 -4.74 -9.67 34.75
C PRO A 62 -5.63 -10.53 33.84
N LEU A 63 -6.58 -9.89 33.16
CA LEU A 63 -7.57 -10.54 32.30
C LEU A 63 -7.55 -9.97 30.89
N VAL A 64 -7.75 -10.84 29.91
CA VAL A 64 -8.01 -10.51 28.51
C VAL A 64 -9.28 -11.20 28.04
N ALA A 65 -9.84 -10.79 26.90
CA ALA A 65 -10.97 -11.47 26.29
C ALA A 65 -10.88 -11.52 24.78
N PHE A 66 -11.55 -12.51 24.19
CA PHE A 66 -11.87 -12.56 22.77
C PHE A 66 -13.25 -13.19 22.57
N MET A 67 -13.83 -12.99 21.39
CA MET A 67 -15.17 -13.47 21.07
C MET A 67 -15.15 -14.39 19.84
N PRO A 68 -15.15 -15.72 19.99
CA PRO A 68 -15.28 -16.65 18.88
C PRO A 68 -16.75 -16.84 18.47
N ASP A 69 -17.00 -17.00 17.17
CA ASP A 69 -18.28 -17.46 16.64
C ASP A 69 -18.56 -18.88 17.15
N VAL A 70 -19.76 -19.13 17.64
CA VAL A 70 -20.20 -20.41 18.21
C VAL A 70 -20.26 -21.54 17.16
N ARG A 71 -20.21 -21.20 15.87
CA ARG A 71 -20.14 -22.11 14.72
C ARG A 71 -18.70 -22.41 14.29
N SER A 72 -17.69 -21.81 14.93
CA SER A 72 -16.28 -22.06 14.65
C SER A 72 -15.92 -23.54 14.85
N THR A 73 -15.14 -24.11 13.93
CA THR A 73 -14.60 -25.48 14.09
C THR A 73 -13.33 -25.52 14.94
N SER A 74 -12.66 -24.38 15.15
CA SER A 74 -11.47 -24.27 16.00
C SER A 74 -11.83 -24.03 17.47
N TRP A 75 -12.93 -23.31 17.73
CA TRP A 75 -13.32 -22.91 19.09
C TRP A 75 -13.50 -24.09 20.05
N PRO A 76 -14.26 -25.15 19.72
CA PRO A 76 -14.41 -26.30 20.62
C PRO A 76 -13.09 -26.97 21.00
N LYS A 77 -12.09 -26.95 20.10
CA LYS A 77 -10.76 -27.51 20.37
C LYS A 77 -9.99 -26.64 21.36
N ILE A 78 -10.03 -25.32 21.16
CA ILE A 78 -9.39 -24.33 22.06
C ILE A 78 -10.05 -24.38 23.43
N GLN A 79 -11.39 -24.42 23.49
CA GLN A 79 -12.13 -24.52 24.74
C GLN A 79 -11.76 -25.79 25.52
N THR A 80 -11.62 -26.92 24.81
CA THR A 80 -11.24 -28.22 25.42
C THR A 80 -9.82 -28.21 25.97
N ALA A 81 -8.90 -27.49 25.33
CA ALA A 81 -7.52 -27.35 25.80
C ALA A 81 -7.41 -26.59 27.14
N GLY A 82 -8.43 -25.78 27.49
CA GLY A 82 -8.48 -25.03 28.76
C GLY A 82 -7.50 -23.86 28.88
N SER A 83 -6.57 -23.73 27.94
CA SER A 83 -5.58 -22.66 27.84
C SER A 83 -5.40 -22.22 26.38
N PHE A 84 -4.88 -21.03 26.18
CA PHE A 84 -4.59 -20.49 24.85
C PHE A 84 -3.45 -19.47 24.88
N CYS A 85 -2.78 -19.31 23.73
CA CYS A 85 -1.89 -18.20 23.46
C CYS A 85 -2.51 -17.26 22.42
N ALA A 86 -2.61 -15.98 22.77
CA ALA A 86 -2.97 -14.89 21.86
C ALA A 86 -1.70 -14.29 21.24
N ASN A 87 -1.51 -14.50 19.94
CA ASN A 87 -0.38 -13.99 19.17
C ASN A 87 -0.80 -12.74 18.39
N VAL A 88 -0.31 -11.56 18.79
CA VAL A 88 -0.62 -10.29 18.13
C VAL A 88 0.19 -10.21 16.83
N LEU A 89 -0.49 -10.19 15.69
CA LEU A 89 0.17 -10.27 14.38
C LEU A 89 0.77 -8.93 13.95
N THR A 90 1.85 -8.99 13.17
CA THR A 90 2.53 -7.84 12.55
C THR A 90 1.99 -7.55 11.16
N ALA A 91 2.22 -6.33 10.66
CA ALA A 91 1.76 -5.89 9.34
C ALA A 91 2.19 -6.83 8.20
N GLY A 92 3.38 -7.45 8.29
CA GLY A 92 3.87 -8.43 7.32
C GLY A 92 3.13 -9.78 7.33
N GLN A 93 2.32 -10.08 8.36
CA GLN A 93 1.73 -11.42 8.59
C GLN A 93 0.28 -11.55 8.08
N GLN A 94 -0.07 -10.83 7.00
CA GLN A 94 -1.38 -10.97 6.38
C GLN A 94 -1.59 -12.37 5.77
N ASP A 95 -0.51 -13.02 5.34
CA ASP A 95 -0.49 -14.40 4.85
C ASP A 95 -0.88 -15.41 5.96
N VAL A 96 -0.41 -15.21 7.19
CA VAL A 96 -0.81 -15.98 8.37
C VAL A 96 -2.32 -15.88 8.58
N CYS A 97 -2.89 -14.67 8.49
CA CYS A 97 -4.35 -14.49 8.60
C CYS A 97 -5.11 -15.31 7.56
N GLN A 98 -4.63 -15.31 6.32
CA GLN A 98 -5.26 -16.04 5.22
C GLN A 98 -5.15 -17.56 5.40
N ALA A 99 -3.99 -18.05 5.86
CA ALA A 99 -3.77 -19.46 6.13
C ALA A 99 -4.74 -19.98 7.20
N PHE A 100 -4.90 -19.23 8.30
CA PHE A 100 -5.78 -19.61 9.40
C PHE A 100 -7.27 -19.38 9.14
N SER A 101 -7.62 -18.60 8.10
CA SER A 101 -9.01 -18.41 7.65
C SER A 101 -9.50 -19.50 6.68
N ARG A 102 -8.60 -20.29 6.08
CA ARG A 102 -8.95 -21.36 5.12
C ARG A 102 -8.97 -22.73 5.80
N LYS A 103 -9.79 -23.66 5.28
CA LYS A 103 -9.70 -25.09 5.66
C LYS A 103 -8.49 -25.73 4.96
N ALA A 104 -7.31 -25.61 5.55
CA ALA A 104 -6.10 -26.30 5.12
C ALA A 104 -5.58 -27.21 6.25
N ASP A 105 -5.01 -28.36 5.88
CA ASP A 105 -4.50 -29.36 6.82
C ASP A 105 -3.11 -29.01 7.37
N ASP A 106 -2.43 -28.00 6.80
CA ASP A 106 -1.02 -27.71 7.08
C ASP A 106 -0.73 -26.27 7.54
N ARG A 107 -1.60 -25.71 8.38
CA ARG A 107 -1.52 -24.27 8.76
C ARG A 107 -0.34 -23.93 9.67
N PHE A 108 0.15 -24.92 10.41
CA PHE A 108 1.23 -24.75 11.37
C PHE A 108 2.62 -25.02 10.76
N SER A 109 2.76 -25.68 9.61
CA SER A 109 4.10 -25.94 9.03
C SER A 109 4.80 -24.71 8.45
N ALA A 110 4.02 -23.73 7.98
CA ALA A 110 4.54 -22.57 7.26
C ALA A 110 5.22 -21.53 8.16
N ASN A 111 5.19 -21.70 9.48
CA ASN A 111 5.63 -20.70 10.46
C ASN A 111 6.56 -21.33 11.52
N GLN A 112 7.39 -20.49 12.14
CA GLN A 112 8.21 -20.89 13.28
C GLN A 112 7.43 -20.68 14.58
N TRP A 113 7.43 -21.72 15.41
CA TRP A 113 6.69 -21.77 16.67
C TRP A 113 7.63 -22.11 17.81
N GLY A 114 7.43 -21.47 18.94
CA GLY A 114 7.88 -21.97 20.24
C GLY A 114 6.67 -22.31 21.11
N ASP A 115 6.94 -22.76 22.33
CA ASP A 115 5.89 -23.08 23.29
C ASP A 115 5.75 -21.97 24.34
N THR A 116 4.53 -21.71 24.79
CA THR A 116 4.27 -20.95 26.01
C THR A 116 4.36 -21.87 27.25
N PRO A 117 4.39 -21.31 28.48
CA PRO A 117 4.30 -22.11 29.70
C PRO A 117 3.08 -23.06 29.77
N SER A 118 1.95 -22.69 29.17
CA SER A 118 0.77 -23.57 29.05
C SER A 118 0.91 -24.66 27.98
N GLY A 119 1.96 -24.62 27.15
CA GLY A 119 2.13 -25.50 25.99
C GLY A 119 1.39 -25.03 24.73
N SER A 120 0.73 -23.86 24.76
CA SER A 120 0.09 -23.30 23.58
C SER A 120 1.12 -22.79 22.55
N PRO A 121 0.89 -22.96 21.23
CA PRO A 121 1.83 -22.50 20.21
C PRO A 121 2.04 -20.99 20.20
N ARG A 122 3.28 -20.56 20.38
CA ARG A 122 3.69 -19.15 20.29
C ARG A 122 4.34 -18.90 18.93
N LEU A 123 3.76 -18.01 18.14
CA LEU A 123 4.31 -17.57 16.86
C LEU A 123 5.53 -16.66 17.10
N GLU A 124 6.73 -17.07 16.67
CA GLU A 124 7.96 -16.31 16.97
C GLU A 124 7.99 -14.90 16.36
N GLY A 125 7.42 -14.76 15.17
CA GLY A 125 7.34 -13.49 14.43
C GLY A 125 6.22 -12.56 14.89
N ALA A 126 5.40 -12.94 15.87
CA ALA A 126 4.34 -12.08 16.39
C ALA A 126 4.91 -10.80 17.03
N SER A 127 4.13 -9.72 17.05
CA SER A 127 4.49 -8.47 17.74
C SER A 127 4.52 -8.68 19.26
N ALA A 128 3.54 -9.41 19.78
CA ALA A 128 3.44 -9.79 21.18
C ALA A 128 2.71 -11.14 21.31
N TRP A 129 2.88 -11.78 22.45
CA TRP A 129 2.18 -13.01 22.80
C TRP A 129 1.69 -12.95 24.24
N ILE A 130 0.51 -13.52 24.49
CA ILE A 130 -0.16 -13.52 25.79
C ILE A 130 -0.69 -14.94 26.05
N ASP A 131 -0.10 -15.62 27.01
CA ASP A 131 -0.44 -16.97 27.44
C ASP A 131 -1.48 -16.94 28.57
N CYS A 132 -2.59 -17.66 28.41
CA CYS A 132 -3.77 -17.56 29.26
C CYS A 132 -4.36 -18.92 29.61
N ASP A 133 -4.89 -19.04 30.83
CA ASP A 133 -5.88 -20.06 31.18
C ASP A 133 -7.29 -19.50 30.90
N ILE A 134 -8.22 -20.33 30.42
CA ILE A 134 -9.62 -19.92 30.26
C ILE A 134 -10.25 -19.79 31.66
N GLU A 135 -10.63 -18.58 32.03
CA GLU A 135 -11.24 -18.25 33.32
C GLU A 135 -12.76 -18.43 33.29
N ASP A 136 -13.40 -17.92 32.22
CA ASP A 136 -14.86 -17.97 32.07
C ASP A 136 -15.26 -17.91 30.59
N VAL A 137 -16.45 -18.44 30.28
CA VAL A 137 -17.05 -18.43 28.95
C VAL A 137 -18.53 -18.04 29.06
N ILE A 138 -18.88 -16.87 28.53
CA ILE A 138 -20.22 -16.30 28.62
C ILE A 138 -20.87 -16.30 27.23
N ARG A 139 -22.02 -16.95 27.07
CA ARG A 139 -22.78 -16.93 25.82
C ARG A 139 -23.35 -15.52 25.57
N ALA A 140 -23.02 -14.93 24.41
CA ALA A 140 -23.45 -13.59 24.00
C ALA A 140 -24.00 -13.61 22.56
N GLY A 141 -25.24 -14.06 22.40
CA GLY A 141 -25.87 -14.18 21.08
C GLY A 141 -25.26 -15.30 20.24
N ASP A 142 -24.71 -14.94 19.07
CA ASP A 142 -24.04 -15.86 18.15
C ASP A 142 -22.52 -16.01 18.41
N HIS A 143 -22.00 -15.36 19.46
CA HIS A 143 -20.63 -15.49 19.93
C HIS A 143 -20.58 -15.95 21.39
N ASP A 144 -19.47 -16.56 21.78
CA ASP A 144 -19.10 -16.66 23.19
C ASP A 144 -18.17 -15.49 23.55
N ILE A 145 -18.18 -15.01 24.78
CA ILE A 145 -17.16 -14.10 25.34
C ILE A 145 -16.26 -14.97 26.20
N VAL A 146 -15.01 -15.14 25.77
CA VAL A 146 -14.02 -15.96 26.47
C VAL A 146 -13.14 -15.03 27.28
N ILE A 147 -13.12 -15.20 28.60
CA ILE A 147 -12.25 -14.47 29.51
C ILE A 147 -11.03 -15.35 29.80
N GLY A 148 -9.84 -14.82 29.56
CA GLY A 148 -8.58 -15.50 29.84
C GLY A 148 -7.82 -14.84 30.99
N ARG A 149 -7.35 -15.63 31.95
CA ARG A 149 -6.43 -15.20 33.00
C ARG A 149 -5.01 -15.31 32.49
N VAL A 150 -4.32 -14.17 32.42
CA VAL A 150 -2.95 -14.11 31.88
C VAL A 150 -1.96 -14.78 32.85
N LYS A 151 -1.15 -15.68 32.32
CA LYS A 151 -0.12 -16.43 33.05
C LYS A 151 1.29 -15.97 32.72
N ALA A 152 1.53 -15.66 31.45
CA ALA A 152 2.77 -15.10 30.95
C ALA A 152 2.46 -14.25 29.71
N LEU A 153 3.29 -13.24 29.46
CA LEU A 153 3.21 -12.42 28.25
C LEU A 153 4.58 -11.89 27.88
N GLY A 154 4.76 -11.54 26.62
CA GLY A 154 6.00 -10.98 26.13
C GLY A 154 5.86 -10.27 24.80
N VAL A 155 6.88 -9.50 24.46
CA VAL A 155 7.05 -8.91 23.13
C VAL A 155 7.78 -9.92 22.26
N GLY A 156 7.34 -10.10 21.02
CA GLY A 156 8.03 -11.00 20.08
C GLY A 156 9.28 -10.37 19.49
N ALA A 157 9.97 -11.13 18.63
CA ALA A 157 11.25 -10.72 18.07
C ALA A 157 11.11 -9.61 17.00
N SER A 158 9.95 -9.54 16.33
CA SER A 158 9.71 -8.57 15.28
C SER A 158 9.62 -7.14 15.81
N LYS A 159 10.18 -6.19 15.06
CA LYS A 159 10.05 -4.75 15.30
C LYS A 159 8.98 -4.09 14.41
N GLU A 160 8.30 -4.89 13.58
CA GLU A 160 7.20 -4.40 12.76
C GLU A 160 6.02 -3.96 13.62
N LEU A 161 5.28 -2.98 13.09
CA LEU A 161 4.06 -2.51 13.73
C LEU A 161 2.93 -3.56 13.62
N PRO A 162 1.98 -3.59 14.57
CA PRO A 162 0.88 -4.53 14.53
C PRO A 162 0.03 -4.42 13.25
N LEU A 163 -0.53 -5.57 12.85
CA LEU A 163 -1.55 -5.65 11.81
C LEU A 163 -2.87 -5.09 12.33
N LEU A 164 -3.48 -4.21 11.55
CA LEU A 164 -4.81 -3.65 11.81
C LEU A 164 -5.83 -4.20 10.81
N PHE A 165 -7.07 -4.32 11.25
CA PHE A 165 -8.22 -4.57 10.40
C PHE A 165 -9.20 -3.40 10.50
N LEU A 166 -9.51 -2.78 9.36
CA LEU A 166 -10.40 -1.62 9.27
C LEU A 166 -11.21 -1.68 7.98
N ARG A 167 -12.53 -1.49 8.06
CA ARG A 167 -13.46 -1.45 6.91
C ARG A 167 -13.35 -2.64 5.95
N GLY A 168 -13.02 -3.83 6.48
CA GLY A 168 -12.89 -5.06 5.69
C GLY A 168 -11.51 -5.29 5.06
N GLY A 169 -10.55 -4.38 5.29
CA GLY A 169 -9.19 -4.46 4.78
C GLY A 169 -8.15 -4.56 5.89
N TYR A 170 -6.96 -5.06 5.53
CA TYR A 170 -5.79 -5.09 6.39
C TYR A 170 -4.94 -3.83 6.18
N GLY A 171 -4.28 -3.37 7.24
CA GLY A 171 -3.36 -2.23 7.21
C GLY A 171 -2.41 -2.24 8.41
N SER A 172 -1.68 -1.15 8.61
CA SER A 172 -0.82 -0.98 9.79
C SER A 172 -1.01 0.41 10.37
N PHE A 173 -0.66 0.55 11.65
CA PHE A 173 -0.62 1.84 12.31
C PHE A 173 0.52 2.69 11.74
N THR A 174 0.30 4.00 11.63
CA THR A 174 1.37 4.97 11.30
C THR A 174 1.25 6.11 12.31
N MET A 175 2.30 6.38 13.09
CA MET A 175 2.32 7.54 13.99
C MET A 175 2.55 8.82 13.18
N PRO A 176 1.65 9.81 13.23
CA PRO A 176 1.80 11.02 12.43
C PRO A 176 2.90 12.00 12.88
N SER A 177 3.54 11.87 14.05
CA SER A 177 4.71 12.70 14.41
C SER A 177 5.46 12.32 15.70
N ILE A 178 6.78 12.17 15.56
CA ILE A 178 7.91 12.62 16.43
C ILE A 178 9.23 12.09 15.84
N VAL A 179 9.15 11.10 14.95
CA VAL A 179 10.22 10.73 14.03
C VAL A 179 9.61 10.69 12.63
N SER A 180 9.64 11.81 11.90
CA SER A 180 9.77 11.66 10.45
C SER A 180 11.07 10.88 10.28
N PRO A 181 11.13 9.77 9.51
CA PRO A 181 12.42 9.27 9.08
C PRO A 181 12.97 10.37 8.16
N ALA A 182 13.63 11.38 8.73
CA ALA A 182 14.21 12.49 7.99
C ALA A 182 15.12 11.95 6.90
N THR A 183 15.68 10.74 7.08
CA THR A 183 16.40 9.96 6.06
C THR A 183 15.59 9.65 4.80
N ALA A 184 14.30 9.32 4.90
CA ALA A 184 13.45 8.99 3.75
C ALA A 184 13.19 10.20 2.85
N LEU A 185 13.00 11.40 3.41
CA LEU A 185 12.83 12.61 2.59
C LEU A 185 14.19 13.22 2.19
N THR A 186 15.23 13.09 3.02
CA THR A 186 16.56 13.66 2.75
C THR A 186 17.15 13.15 1.43
N ARG A 187 16.99 11.87 1.08
CA ARG A 187 17.47 11.34 -0.21
C ARG A 187 16.81 12.03 -1.40
N HIS A 188 15.50 12.22 -1.33
CA HIS A 188 14.70 12.84 -2.38
C HIS A 188 15.02 14.33 -2.53
N VAL A 189 15.19 15.02 -1.41
CA VAL A 189 15.56 16.45 -1.40
C VAL A 189 16.96 16.65 -1.96
N LYS A 190 17.93 15.80 -1.61
CA LYS A 190 19.29 15.85 -2.19
C LYS A 190 19.28 15.60 -3.69
N ALA A 191 18.53 14.61 -4.15
CA ALA A 191 18.38 14.32 -5.58
C ALA A 191 17.68 15.47 -6.32
N ALA A 192 16.63 16.06 -5.73
CA ALA A 192 15.93 17.21 -6.29
C ALA A 192 16.81 18.48 -6.36
N ASP A 193 17.64 18.72 -5.35
CA ASP A 193 18.61 19.82 -5.34
C ASP A 193 19.69 19.62 -6.41
N ALA A 194 20.27 18.42 -6.49
CA ALA A 194 21.23 18.06 -7.55
C ALA A 194 20.62 18.13 -8.96
N ALA A 195 19.33 17.84 -9.10
CA ALA A 195 18.60 17.93 -10.36
C ALA A 195 18.33 19.36 -10.81
N ARG A 196 18.25 20.34 -9.89
CA ARG A 196 17.75 21.70 -10.16
C ARG A 196 18.42 22.39 -11.36
N PRO A 197 19.76 22.47 -11.46
CA PRO A 197 20.40 23.15 -12.60
C PRO A 197 20.13 22.43 -13.93
N LYS A 198 20.02 21.09 -13.89
CA LYS A 198 19.79 20.26 -15.08
C LYS A 198 18.36 20.39 -15.59
N ILE A 199 17.38 20.38 -14.69
CA ILE A 199 15.97 20.54 -15.08
C ILE A 199 15.67 21.96 -15.57
N GLU A 200 16.34 22.99 -15.04
CA GLU A 200 16.21 24.37 -15.50
C GLU A 200 16.74 24.53 -16.93
N ALA A 201 17.94 24.00 -17.22
CA ALA A 201 18.50 23.98 -18.57
C ALA A 201 17.61 23.18 -19.54
N LEU A 202 17.17 21.98 -19.13
CA LEU A 202 16.32 21.12 -19.96
C LEU A 202 14.97 21.79 -20.28
N ALA A 203 14.35 22.43 -19.30
CA ALA A 203 13.12 23.18 -19.47
C ALA A 203 13.28 24.34 -20.47
N GLU A 204 14.37 25.10 -20.33
CA GLU A 204 14.66 26.23 -21.20
C GLU A 204 14.94 25.80 -22.65
N GLU A 205 15.74 24.74 -22.84
CA GLU A 205 16.09 24.20 -24.15
C GLU A 205 14.88 23.61 -24.87
N LEU A 206 14.06 22.84 -24.15
CA LEU A 206 12.93 22.13 -24.75
C LEU A 206 11.65 22.96 -24.82
N LYS A 207 11.58 24.09 -24.11
CA LYS A 207 10.34 24.86 -23.93
C LYS A 207 9.20 24.00 -23.38
N LEU A 208 9.53 23.12 -22.44
CA LEU A 208 8.61 22.21 -21.77
C LEU A 208 8.71 22.38 -20.25
N GLU A 209 7.68 21.94 -19.55
CA GLU A 209 7.74 21.83 -18.10
C GLU A 209 8.53 20.58 -17.72
N VAL A 210 9.39 20.69 -16.71
CA VAL A 210 10.17 19.57 -16.17
C VAL A 210 9.88 19.44 -14.69
N LEU A 211 9.38 18.29 -14.28
CA LEU A 211 9.06 17.98 -12.89
C LEU A 211 10.04 16.94 -12.33
N VAL A 212 10.30 17.04 -11.03
CA VAL A 212 10.99 16.01 -10.26
C VAL A 212 10.03 15.49 -9.20
N SER A 213 9.79 14.19 -9.20
CA SER A 213 8.96 13.53 -8.21
C SER A 213 9.70 12.39 -7.49
N GLY A 214 9.31 12.11 -6.27
CA GLY A 214 9.85 11.02 -5.45
C GLY A 214 8.77 10.27 -4.69
N VAL A 215 9.09 9.11 -4.15
CA VAL A 215 8.15 8.32 -3.34
C VAL A 215 8.44 8.50 -1.86
N VAL A 216 7.51 9.13 -1.16
CA VAL A 216 7.52 9.24 0.29
C VAL A 216 6.42 8.34 0.82
N ASP A 217 6.81 7.34 1.61
CA ASP A 217 5.94 6.26 2.07
C ASP A 217 5.26 5.54 0.90
N ASN A 218 3.96 5.78 0.68
CA ASN A 218 3.18 5.19 -0.40
C ASN A 218 2.55 6.27 -1.32
N SER A 219 3.19 7.43 -1.39
CA SER A 219 2.74 8.56 -2.19
C SER A 219 3.86 9.09 -3.06
N VAL A 220 3.53 9.36 -4.31
CA VAL A 220 4.40 10.13 -5.21
C VAL A 220 4.20 11.60 -4.85
N VAL A 221 5.30 12.33 -4.63
CA VAL A 221 5.32 13.74 -4.27
C VAL A 221 6.12 14.51 -5.30
N VAL A 222 5.56 15.61 -5.81
CA VAL A 222 6.29 16.56 -6.68
C VAL A 222 7.20 17.42 -5.82
N LEU A 223 8.52 17.29 -6.00
CA LEU A 223 9.55 17.88 -5.15
C LEU A 223 10.07 19.22 -5.70
N THR A 224 10.16 19.34 -7.02
CA THR A 224 10.56 20.58 -7.70
C THR A 224 10.06 20.59 -9.14
N ALA A 225 9.96 21.78 -9.73
CA ALA A 225 9.53 21.99 -11.10
C ALA A 225 10.36 23.12 -11.75
N ALA A 226 10.55 23.05 -13.07
CA ALA A 226 11.14 24.08 -13.90
C ALA A 226 10.33 24.24 -15.20
N GLY A 227 10.38 25.42 -15.84
CA GLY A 227 9.62 25.67 -17.08
C GLY A 227 8.11 25.76 -16.90
N VAL A 228 7.63 26.01 -15.69
CA VAL A 228 6.19 26.03 -15.33
C VAL A 228 5.37 27.00 -16.20
N ALA A 229 5.97 28.10 -16.65
CA ALA A 229 5.33 29.06 -17.57
C ALA A 229 5.11 28.51 -18.99
N SER A 230 5.70 27.36 -19.33
CA SER A 230 5.58 26.68 -20.61
C SER A 230 4.51 25.57 -20.62
N SER A 231 3.74 25.41 -19.54
CA SER A 231 2.66 24.41 -19.48
C SER A 231 1.52 24.75 -20.47
N PRO A 232 1.12 23.82 -21.37
CA PRO A 232 0.04 24.05 -22.32
C PRO A 232 -1.35 24.18 -21.69
N SER A 233 -1.54 23.63 -20.49
CA SER A 233 -2.84 23.55 -19.80
C SER A 233 -3.22 24.86 -19.09
N GLY A 234 -2.29 25.83 -19.00
CA GLY A 234 -2.49 27.09 -18.27
C GLY A 234 -2.55 26.93 -16.75
N SER A 235 -2.35 25.72 -16.22
CA SER A 235 -2.28 25.44 -14.78
C SER A 235 -0.85 25.03 -14.42
N PRO A 236 -0.14 25.81 -13.58
CA PRO A 236 1.22 25.48 -13.20
C PRO A 236 1.25 24.24 -12.30
N SER A 237 2.11 23.26 -12.59
CA SER A 237 2.36 22.16 -11.65
C SER A 237 2.91 22.73 -10.33
N ARG A 238 2.33 22.32 -9.21
CA ARG A 238 2.72 22.82 -7.88
C ARG A 238 3.61 21.82 -7.15
N VAL A 239 4.71 22.31 -6.60
CA VAL A 239 5.55 21.57 -5.66
C VAL A 239 4.75 21.25 -4.39
N GLY A 240 4.94 20.05 -3.83
CA GLY A 240 4.25 19.56 -2.63
C GLY A 240 2.98 18.77 -2.93
N VAL A 241 2.54 18.73 -4.17
CA VAL A 241 1.41 17.92 -4.61
C VAL A 241 1.75 16.43 -4.54
N SER A 242 0.81 15.62 -4.06
CA SER A 242 1.00 14.18 -3.90
C SER A 242 -0.18 13.32 -4.33
N PHE A 243 0.08 12.12 -4.83
CA PHE A 243 -0.91 11.12 -5.18
C PHE A 243 -0.44 9.70 -4.81
N GLY A 244 -1.36 8.74 -4.72
CA GLY A 244 -1.06 7.37 -4.29
C GLY A 244 -0.15 6.63 -5.27
N LEU A 245 0.82 5.87 -4.74
CA LEU A 245 1.63 4.93 -5.52
C LEU A 245 0.84 3.62 -5.72
N ALA A 246 0.25 3.48 -6.90
CA ALA A 246 -0.62 2.35 -7.24
C ALA A 246 -0.69 2.15 -8.75
N ALA A 247 -0.78 0.92 -9.25
CA ALA A 247 -0.83 0.66 -10.69
C ALA A 247 -2.02 1.37 -11.37
N PRO A 248 -1.87 1.98 -12.55
CA PRO A 248 -0.66 2.06 -13.41
C PRO A 248 0.17 3.33 -13.14
N LEU A 249 -0.03 4.00 -12.00
CA LEU A 249 0.64 5.25 -11.69
C LEU A 249 2.08 5.03 -11.25
N ALA A 250 2.98 5.80 -11.87
CA ALA A 250 4.40 5.90 -11.52
C ALA A 250 5.18 4.56 -11.52
N PRO A 251 5.12 3.77 -12.62
CA PRO A 251 5.74 2.44 -12.70
C PRO A 251 7.26 2.46 -12.49
N LEU A 252 7.93 3.56 -12.85
CA LEU A 252 9.39 3.72 -12.67
C LEU A 252 9.85 3.54 -11.23
N HIS A 253 9.05 3.97 -10.24
CA HIS A 253 9.43 3.83 -8.83
C HIS A 253 9.31 2.39 -8.30
N VAL A 254 8.75 1.48 -9.09
CA VAL A 254 8.47 0.09 -8.69
C VAL A 254 9.26 -0.91 -9.54
N ALA A 255 9.62 -0.53 -10.77
CA ALA A 255 10.30 -1.38 -11.74
C ALA A 255 11.60 -2.02 -11.22
N TRP A 256 12.32 -1.43 -10.26
CA TRP A 256 13.54 -2.05 -9.70
C TRP A 256 13.45 -2.36 -8.20
N ALA A 257 12.25 -2.27 -7.62
CA ALA A 257 12.02 -2.39 -6.17
C ALA A 257 11.74 -3.82 -5.67
N GLY A 258 11.71 -4.80 -6.58
CA GLY A 258 11.53 -6.22 -6.30
C GLY A 258 10.06 -6.66 -6.12
N GLU A 259 9.84 -7.98 -6.12
CA GLU A 259 8.49 -8.59 -6.20
C GLU A 259 7.52 -8.15 -5.10
N ALA A 260 8.02 -7.90 -3.89
CA ALA A 260 7.19 -7.42 -2.78
C ALA A 260 6.65 -6.00 -3.03
N ALA A 261 7.45 -5.12 -3.63
CA ALA A 261 7.01 -3.77 -3.99
C ALA A 261 6.01 -3.81 -5.16
N GLU A 262 6.25 -4.66 -6.16
CA GLU A 262 5.34 -4.88 -7.29
C GLU A 262 3.97 -5.37 -6.82
N SER A 263 3.97 -6.39 -5.95
CA SER A 263 2.74 -6.95 -5.38
C SER A 263 1.95 -5.91 -4.59
N ARG A 264 2.62 -5.05 -3.81
CA ARG A 264 1.98 -3.95 -3.09
C ARG A 264 1.42 -2.90 -4.04
N TRP A 265 2.16 -2.50 -5.08
CA TRP A 265 1.71 -1.51 -6.07
C TRP A 265 0.45 -1.96 -6.81
N ILE A 266 0.36 -3.23 -7.19
CA ILE A 266 -0.84 -3.83 -7.81
C ILE A 266 -1.99 -3.95 -6.79
N THR A 267 -1.69 -4.32 -5.55
CA THR A 267 -2.73 -4.45 -4.51
C THR A 267 -3.32 -3.09 -4.13
N ASN A 268 -2.48 -2.06 -4.01
CA ASN A 268 -2.87 -0.68 -3.73
C ASN A 268 -3.77 -0.10 -4.82
N ALA A 269 -3.65 -0.59 -6.06
CA ALA A 269 -4.53 -0.24 -7.16
C ALA A 269 -5.99 -0.42 -6.79
N ARG A 270 -6.36 -1.45 -6.01
CA ARG A 270 -7.75 -1.67 -5.58
C ARG A 270 -8.33 -0.52 -4.77
N ASN A 271 -7.49 0.15 -3.98
CA ASN A 271 -7.90 1.22 -3.08
C ASN A 271 -7.82 2.60 -3.74
N VAL A 272 -7.07 2.73 -4.84
CA VAL A 272 -6.79 4.01 -5.51
C VAL A 272 -7.50 4.09 -6.86
N VAL A 273 -7.44 3.02 -7.67
CA VAL A 273 -7.86 3.00 -9.08
C VAL A 273 -8.86 1.90 -9.47
N GLY A 274 -9.12 0.94 -8.58
CA GLY A 274 -9.98 -0.22 -8.85
C GLY A 274 -9.20 -1.48 -9.26
N HIS A 275 -9.85 -2.36 -10.03
CA HIS A 275 -9.23 -3.62 -10.44
C HIS A 275 -8.25 -3.39 -11.60
N VAL A 276 -6.99 -3.73 -11.38
CA VAL A 276 -5.95 -3.79 -12.41
C VAL A 276 -5.60 -5.24 -12.66
N ASP A 277 -5.54 -5.64 -13.92
CA ASP A 277 -5.04 -6.96 -14.30
C ASP A 277 -3.54 -7.05 -13.96
N PRO A 278 -3.14 -7.96 -13.06
CA PRO A 278 -1.73 -8.13 -12.73
C PRO A 278 -0.85 -8.40 -13.94
N ALA A 279 -1.34 -9.12 -14.96
CA ALA A 279 -0.53 -9.40 -16.16
C ALA A 279 -0.16 -8.13 -16.92
N VAL A 280 -1.10 -7.18 -17.02
CA VAL A 280 -0.89 -5.87 -17.66
C VAL A 280 0.10 -5.04 -16.85
N ALA A 281 -0.06 -5.00 -15.52
CA ALA A 281 0.83 -4.26 -14.64
C ALA A 281 2.28 -4.79 -14.68
N HIS A 282 2.47 -6.12 -14.68
CA HIS A 282 3.82 -6.70 -14.81
C HIS A 282 4.42 -6.46 -16.20
N ALA A 283 3.62 -6.52 -17.27
CA ALA A 283 4.08 -6.21 -18.62
C ALA A 283 4.56 -4.75 -18.74
N GLU A 284 3.88 -3.80 -18.09
CA GLU A 284 4.32 -2.41 -18.01
C GLU A 284 5.67 -2.28 -17.29
N LEU A 285 5.85 -2.94 -16.14
CA LEU A 285 7.12 -2.93 -15.43
C LEU A 285 8.25 -3.57 -16.24
N GLN A 286 7.97 -4.67 -16.94
CA GLN A 286 8.94 -5.31 -17.82
C GLN A 286 9.36 -4.38 -18.95
N GLN A 287 8.41 -3.74 -19.63
CA GLN A 287 8.72 -2.82 -20.70
C GLN A 287 9.58 -1.64 -20.20
N VAL A 288 9.23 -1.06 -19.05
CA VAL A 288 9.98 0.04 -18.44
C VAL A 288 11.42 -0.38 -18.12
N ARG A 289 11.65 -1.61 -17.66
CA ARG A 289 13.00 -2.16 -17.45
C ARG A 289 13.77 -2.30 -18.77
N GLU A 290 13.12 -2.78 -19.82
CA GLU A 290 13.74 -3.00 -21.13
C GLU A 290 14.12 -1.70 -21.84
N ILE A 291 13.25 -0.68 -21.78
CA ILE A 291 13.45 0.59 -22.51
C ILE A 291 14.11 1.68 -21.65
N GLY A 292 14.03 1.58 -20.32
CA GLY A 292 14.67 2.50 -19.37
C GLY A 292 13.94 3.82 -19.10
N TYR A 293 12.73 3.99 -19.63
CA TYR A 293 11.88 5.16 -19.43
C TYR A 293 10.40 4.76 -19.48
N ALA A 294 9.50 5.68 -19.13
CA ALA A 294 8.06 5.49 -19.27
C ALA A 294 7.42 6.61 -20.10
N VAL A 295 6.30 6.31 -20.74
CA VAL A 295 5.53 7.24 -21.58
C VAL A 295 4.11 7.29 -21.08
N SER A 296 3.56 8.50 -20.93
CA SER A 296 2.12 8.66 -20.73
C SER A 296 1.50 9.23 -22.00
N ALA A 297 0.30 8.75 -22.33
CA ALA A 297 -0.51 9.28 -23.42
C ALA A 297 -1.93 9.58 -22.94
N GLY A 298 -2.66 10.41 -23.68
CA GLY A 298 -4.09 10.74 -23.51
C GLY A 298 -4.34 12.12 -22.94
N ALA A 299 -4.38 13.13 -23.80
CA ALA A 299 -4.56 14.53 -23.40
C ALA A 299 -5.78 14.76 -22.50
N ALA A 300 -6.92 14.09 -22.76
CA ALA A 300 -8.13 14.25 -21.94
C ALA A 300 -7.97 13.69 -20.53
N ALA A 301 -7.37 12.49 -20.39
CA ALA A 301 -7.15 11.85 -19.10
C ALA A 301 -6.02 12.54 -18.32
N ALA A 302 -4.95 12.95 -19.00
CA ALA A 302 -3.85 13.72 -18.42
C ALA A 302 -4.33 15.07 -17.87
N ALA A 303 -5.11 15.83 -18.64
CA ALA A 303 -5.65 17.12 -18.20
C ALA A 303 -6.68 17.00 -17.06
N GLU A 304 -7.38 15.87 -16.96
CA GLU A 304 -8.28 15.59 -15.84
C GLU A 304 -7.52 15.17 -14.58
N PHE A 305 -6.47 14.33 -14.73
CA PHE A 305 -5.55 13.98 -13.64
C PHE A 305 -4.84 15.22 -13.09
N GLU A 306 -4.27 16.05 -13.96
CA GLU A 306 -3.59 17.29 -13.60
C GLU A 306 -4.53 18.23 -12.81
N ARG A 307 -5.78 18.40 -13.26
CA ARG A 307 -6.78 19.21 -12.54
C ARG A 307 -7.08 18.70 -11.14
N LEU A 308 -7.20 17.38 -10.95
CA LEU A 308 -7.51 16.80 -9.64
C LEU A 308 -6.31 16.86 -8.67
N VAL A 309 -5.11 16.73 -9.22
CA VAL A 309 -3.86 16.69 -8.46
C VAL A 309 -3.41 18.12 -8.09
N VAL A 310 -3.83 19.16 -8.83
CA VAL A 310 -3.55 20.58 -8.55
C VAL A 310 -4.45 21.20 -7.45
N VAL A 311 -5.60 20.61 -7.11
CA VAL A 311 -6.48 21.15 -6.05
C VAL A 311 -5.85 20.88 -4.67
N PRO A 312 -5.52 21.92 -3.88
CA PRO A 312 -5.01 21.73 -2.53
C PRO A 312 -6.11 21.14 -1.67
N SER A 313 -5.84 19.98 -1.11
CA SER A 313 -6.63 19.46 -0.01
C SER A 313 -5.68 19.36 1.16
N ASP A 314 -5.79 20.31 2.09
CA ASP A 314 -4.98 20.35 3.31
C ASP A 314 -5.23 19.13 4.23
N THR A 315 -6.15 18.22 3.88
CA THR A 315 -6.56 17.10 4.74
C THR A 315 -7.03 15.82 4.03
N ALA A 316 -7.04 15.72 2.69
CA ALA A 316 -7.50 14.52 1.97
C ALA A 316 -6.79 14.31 0.62
N ALA A 317 -6.44 13.06 0.29
CA ALA A 317 -5.93 12.71 -1.03
C ALA A 317 -6.96 13.06 -2.14
N PRO A 318 -6.53 13.49 -3.35
CA PRO A 318 -7.43 13.81 -4.44
C PRO A 318 -8.29 12.60 -4.84
N ASP A 319 -9.60 12.80 -5.05
CA ASP A 319 -10.49 11.76 -5.56
C ASP A 319 -10.27 11.56 -7.05
N LEU A 320 -9.53 10.50 -7.39
CA LEU A 320 -9.15 10.18 -8.77
C LEU A 320 -10.15 9.23 -9.47
N SER A 321 -11.24 8.83 -8.80
CA SER A 321 -12.16 7.77 -9.25
C SER A 321 -12.78 8.00 -10.64
N GLY A 322 -12.96 9.26 -11.07
CA GLY A 322 -13.50 9.61 -12.40
C GLY A 322 -12.50 9.57 -13.57
N VAL A 323 -11.20 9.68 -13.29
CA VAL A 323 -10.13 9.73 -14.31
C VAL A 323 -9.52 8.36 -14.54
N LEU A 324 -9.44 7.58 -13.48
CA LEU A 324 -8.71 6.32 -13.46
C LEU A 324 -9.28 5.23 -14.37
N PRO A 325 -10.61 5.04 -14.50
CA PRO A 325 -11.16 4.11 -15.49
C PRO A 325 -10.73 4.45 -16.92
N LYS A 326 -10.60 5.73 -17.26
CA LYS A 326 -10.17 6.20 -18.60
C LYS A 326 -8.67 5.94 -18.86
N LEU A 327 -7.85 6.00 -17.81
CA LEU A 327 -6.43 5.62 -17.88
C LEU A 327 -6.30 4.11 -18.05
N LEU A 328 -7.04 3.32 -17.26
CA LEU A 328 -7.02 1.86 -17.28
C LEU A 328 -7.56 1.26 -18.59
N GLU A 329 -8.70 1.76 -19.09
CA GLU A 329 -9.26 1.31 -20.37
C GLU A 329 -8.28 1.50 -21.53
N ARG A 330 -7.43 2.53 -21.46
CA ARG A 330 -6.42 2.81 -22.50
C ARG A 330 -5.21 1.90 -22.40
N THR A 331 -4.68 1.68 -21.20
CA THR A 331 -3.59 0.70 -20.98
C THR A 331 -4.03 -0.72 -21.36
N ALA A 332 -5.28 -1.09 -21.06
CA ALA A 332 -5.81 -2.42 -21.36
C ALA A 332 -6.15 -2.63 -22.85
N SER A 333 -6.55 -1.59 -23.59
CA SER A 333 -6.97 -1.70 -25.00
C SER A 333 -5.85 -1.57 -26.01
N SER A 334 -4.76 -0.87 -25.68
CA SER A 334 -3.72 -0.46 -26.64
C SER A 334 -2.33 -1.02 -26.32
N GLY A 335 -2.17 -1.73 -25.20
CA GLY A 335 -0.87 -2.17 -24.70
C GLY A 335 -0.03 -0.99 -24.17
N PRO A 336 1.26 -1.23 -23.89
CA PRO A 336 2.13 -0.22 -23.34
C PRO A 336 2.37 0.91 -24.37
N VAL A 337 2.32 2.17 -23.91
CA VAL A 337 2.48 3.34 -24.77
C VAL A 337 3.93 3.41 -25.29
N SER A 338 4.11 3.59 -26.60
CA SER A 338 5.43 3.79 -27.22
C SER A 338 5.52 5.17 -27.86
N ILE A 339 6.72 5.77 -27.86
CA ILE A 339 7.01 6.98 -28.66
C ILE A 339 6.91 6.73 -30.17
N ASP A 340 6.97 5.46 -30.60
CA ASP A 340 6.81 5.06 -32.01
C ASP A 340 5.36 5.24 -32.49
N ASP A 341 4.40 5.30 -31.55
CA ASP A 341 3.04 5.77 -31.78
C ASP A 341 2.87 7.14 -31.11
N PRO A 342 3.31 8.24 -31.76
CA PRO A 342 3.37 9.56 -31.13
C PRO A 342 1.99 10.15 -30.82
N ALA A 343 0.93 9.55 -31.38
CA ALA A 343 -0.43 10.04 -31.25
C ALA A 343 -0.88 10.02 -29.79
N GLY A 344 -1.12 11.22 -29.25
CA GLY A 344 -1.63 11.39 -27.91
C GLY A 344 -0.58 11.30 -26.80
N VAL A 345 0.73 11.24 -27.07
CA VAL A 345 1.77 11.33 -26.01
C VAL A 345 1.67 12.66 -25.27
N THR A 346 1.61 12.61 -23.94
CA THR A 346 1.43 13.78 -23.05
C THR A 346 2.63 14.05 -22.17
N SER A 347 3.39 13.02 -21.78
CA SER A 347 4.60 13.17 -20.97
C SER A 347 5.59 12.02 -21.17
N LEU A 348 6.87 12.31 -20.90
CA LEU A 348 7.98 11.36 -20.88
C LEU A 348 8.61 11.35 -19.48
N HIS A 349 8.98 10.17 -19.00
CA HIS A 349 9.48 10.00 -17.63
C HIS A 349 10.79 9.21 -17.62
N ALA A 350 11.79 9.65 -16.86
CA ALA A 350 13.07 8.96 -16.73
C ALA A 350 13.47 8.77 -15.25
N PRO A 351 14.01 7.60 -14.88
CA PRO A 351 14.44 7.32 -13.52
C PRO A 351 15.82 7.93 -13.25
N VAL A 352 16.00 8.46 -12.04
CA VAL A 352 17.29 8.77 -11.44
C VAL A 352 17.54 7.75 -10.34
N PHE A 353 18.67 7.05 -10.39
CA PHE A 353 18.97 5.97 -9.44
C PHE A 353 19.82 6.44 -8.27
N ASP A 354 19.62 5.84 -7.10
CA ASP A 354 20.50 5.99 -5.93
C ASP A 354 21.63 4.94 -5.92
N ALA A 355 22.46 4.99 -4.87
CA ALA A 355 23.62 4.13 -4.70
C ALA A 355 23.25 2.64 -4.52
N ASP A 356 22.00 2.33 -4.19
CA ASP A 356 21.49 0.96 -4.03
C ASP A 356 20.85 0.43 -5.33
N GLY A 357 20.89 1.23 -6.41
CA GLY A 357 20.24 0.90 -7.68
C GLY A 357 18.72 1.04 -7.66
N GLN A 358 18.17 1.74 -6.66
CA GLN A 358 16.75 2.04 -6.56
C GLN A 358 16.45 3.41 -7.17
N VAL A 359 15.20 3.64 -7.59
CA VAL A 359 14.81 4.93 -8.17
C VAL A 359 14.64 5.97 -7.06
N ALA A 360 15.60 6.89 -6.98
CA ALA A 360 15.63 8.00 -6.05
C ALA A 360 14.53 9.03 -6.38
N VAL A 361 14.49 9.47 -7.64
CA VAL A 361 13.50 10.42 -8.16
C VAL A 361 13.19 10.10 -9.62
N THR A 362 12.06 10.56 -10.12
CA THR A 362 11.70 10.51 -11.54
C THR A 362 11.71 11.93 -12.11
N LEU A 363 12.36 12.11 -13.27
CA LEU A 363 12.22 13.32 -14.08
C LEU A 363 11.03 13.15 -15.02
N THR A 364 10.18 14.16 -15.13
CA THR A 364 9.04 14.15 -16.05
C THR A 364 9.10 15.37 -16.97
N LEU A 365 9.18 15.13 -18.28
CA LEU A 365 8.86 16.15 -19.29
C LEU A 365 7.35 16.18 -19.48
N ASN A 366 6.75 17.34 -19.21
CA ASN A 366 5.34 17.57 -19.35
C ASN A 366 5.07 18.68 -20.38
N GLY A 367 3.88 18.65 -20.98
CA GLY A 367 3.42 19.69 -21.88
C GLY A 367 3.47 19.35 -23.37
N PHE A 368 3.47 18.06 -23.74
CA PHE A 368 3.25 17.66 -25.13
C PHE A 368 1.78 17.84 -25.53
N SER A 369 1.55 18.30 -26.76
CA SER A 369 0.19 18.52 -27.28
C SER A 369 -0.56 17.24 -27.67
N GLY A 370 0.14 16.09 -27.68
CA GLY A 370 -0.36 14.84 -28.28
C GLY A 370 -0.29 14.80 -29.81
N SER A 371 0.26 15.82 -30.46
CA SER A 371 0.46 15.90 -31.91
C SER A 371 1.94 16.04 -32.30
N GLU A 372 2.85 15.66 -31.40
CA GLU A 372 4.29 15.78 -31.61
C GLU A 372 4.77 14.81 -32.69
N SER A 373 5.84 15.19 -33.39
CA SER A 373 6.51 14.24 -34.31
C SER A 373 7.32 13.20 -33.54
N SER A 374 7.44 11.98 -34.07
CA SER A 374 8.31 10.94 -33.47
C SER A 374 9.75 11.41 -33.31
N ALA A 375 10.27 12.21 -34.25
CA ALA A 375 11.60 12.80 -34.16
C ALA A 375 11.74 13.77 -32.97
N ARG A 376 10.70 14.57 -32.70
CA ARG A 376 10.67 15.48 -31.55
C ARG A 376 10.62 14.70 -30.23
N LEU A 377 9.77 13.67 -30.15
CA LEU A 377 9.69 12.82 -28.96
C LEU A 377 11.01 12.07 -28.69
N ALA A 378 11.68 11.59 -29.74
CA ALA A 378 12.99 10.94 -29.63
C ALA A 378 14.08 11.91 -29.11
N ASP A 379 14.16 13.13 -29.66
CA ASP A 379 15.09 14.16 -29.16
C ASP A 379 14.83 14.52 -27.70
N CYS A 380 13.56 14.69 -27.32
CA CYS A 380 13.17 14.93 -25.93
C CYS A 380 13.55 13.76 -25.00
N ARG A 381 13.28 12.51 -25.41
CA ARG A 381 13.66 11.30 -24.68
C ARG A 381 15.16 11.25 -24.45
N ASP A 382 15.96 11.44 -25.50
CA ASP A 382 17.42 11.31 -25.42
C ASP A 382 18.02 12.35 -24.46
N ARG A 383 17.52 13.59 -24.51
CA ARG A 383 17.93 14.66 -23.59
C ARG A 383 17.47 14.40 -22.15
N LEU A 384 16.26 13.89 -21.97
CA LEU A 384 15.73 13.53 -20.65
C LEU A 384 16.56 12.41 -20.01
N LEU A 385 16.87 11.35 -20.76
CA LEU A 385 17.71 10.24 -20.31
C LEU A 385 19.13 10.70 -20.01
N ALA A 386 19.72 11.56 -20.84
CA ALA A 386 21.04 12.13 -20.59
C ALA A 386 21.06 12.99 -19.30
N ALA A 387 20.01 13.77 -19.05
CA ALA A 387 19.87 14.53 -17.81
C ALA A 387 19.73 13.60 -16.59
N ALA A 388 18.89 12.56 -16.68
CA ALA A 388 18.69 11.59 -15.60
C ALA A 388 19.98 10.81 -15.27
N LEU A 389 20.74 10.41 -16.29
CA LEU A 389 22.06 9.77 -16.14
C LEU A 389 23.04 10.71 -15.43
N ALA A 390 23.16 11.96 -15.88
CA ALA A 390 24.07 12.92 -15.27
C ALA A 390 23.72 13.22 -13.79
N ILE A 391 22.43 13.24 -13.44
CA ILE A 391 21.99 13.40 -12.06
C ILE A 391 22.29 12.13 -11.25
N THR A 392 22.04 10.94 -11.81
CA THR A 392 22.37 9.65 -11.19
C THR A 392 23.86 9.60 -10.84
N GLU A 393 24.74 9.91 -11.79
CA GLU A 393 26.19 9.99 -11.56
C GLU A 393 26.54 11.05 -10.51
N GLY A 394 25.90 12.23 -10.58
CA GLY A 394 26.13 13.33 -9.65
C GLY A 394 25.76 13.04 -8.19
N ILE A 395 24.80 12.13 -7.95
CA ILE A 395 24.43 11.68 -6.61
C ILE A 395 25.10 10.36 -6.19
N GLY A 396 26.01 9.83 -7.02
CA GLY A 396 26.70 8.56 -6.76
C GLY A 396 25.83 7.32 -6.95
N GLY A 397 24.81 7.41 -7.81
CA GLY A 397 23.88 6.34 -8.08
C GLY A 397 24.41 5.26 -9.02
N LEU A 398 23.76 4.09 -8.98
CA LEU A 398 24.07 2.94 -9.82
C LEU A 398 22.88 2.61 -10.72
N ILE A 399 23.13 2.44 -12.02
CA ILE A 399 22.10 1.96 -12.94
C ILE A 399 22.03 0.43 -12.80
N PRO A 400 20.87 -0.14 -12.40
CA PRO A 400 20.70 -1.58 -12.36
C PRO A 400 20.90 -2.20 -13.75
N ARG A 401 21.61 -3.33 -13.79
CA ARG A 401 21.97 -4.05 -15.03
C ARG A 401 20.86 -4.93 -15.56
#